data_AF-A0A2W6YMN0-F1
#
_entry.id   AF-A0A2W6YMN0-F1
#
_cell.length_a   1.000
_cell.length_b   1.000
_cell.length_c   1.000
_cell.angle_alpha   90.00
_cell.angle_beta   90.00
_cell.angle_gamma   90.00
#
_symmetry.space_group_name_H-M   'P 1'
#
loop_
_entity.id
_entity.type
_entity.pdbx_description
1 polymer ?
#
loop_
_entity_poly.entity_id
_entity_poly.type
_entity_poly.pdbx_seq_one_letter_code
_entity_poly.pdbx_strand_id
1 'polypeptide(L)' 'MSREISVSAPEAPPSHPDEMRGGVSLRIGDRIVMEAGGRVTPAGVIATGLALAAIAVAFGFLMRSTQGFPPRRRF' A
#
# COMPACT_ATOMS: atom_id res chain seq x y z
N MET A 1 47.00 -27.92 14.82
CA MET A 1 47.73 -26.63 14.74
C MET A 1 47.03 -25.80 13.68
N SER A 2 45.99 -25.08 14.13
CA SER A 2 44.99 -24.39 13.32
C SER A 2 45.53 -23.06 12.79
N ARG A 3 45.34 -22.77 11.51
CA ARG A 3 45.43 -21.40 10.98
C ARG A 3 44.01 -20.88 10.81
N GLU A 4 43.58 -20.07 11.76
CA GLU A 4 42.40 -19.21 11.61
C GLU A 4 42.71 -18.16 10.54
N ILE A 5 41.92 -18.16 9.47
CA ILE A 5 41.94 -17.09 8.48
C ILE A 5 41.22 -15.92 9.14
N SER A 6 42.00 -14.99 9.69
CA SER A 6 41.51 -13.73 10.22
C SER A 6 41.08 -12.85 9.06
N VAL A 7 39.78 -12.88 8.75
CA VAL A 7 39.16 -11.92 7.84
C VAL A 7 39.07 -10.59 8.60
N SER A 8 39.91 -9.63 8.21
CA SER A 8 39.81 -8.25 8.65
C SER A 8 38.45 -7.70 8.23
N ALA A 9 37.54 -7.52 9.19
CA ALA A 9 36.25 -6.90 8.94
C ALA A 9 36.46 -5.43 8.55
N PRO A 10 35.87 -4.94 7.44
CA PRO A 10 35.84 -3.51 7.19
C PRO A 10 35.01 -2.85 8.30
N GLU A 11 35.59 -1.85 8.95
CA GLU A 11 34.94 -0.98 9.91
C GLU A 11 33.65 -0.44 9.29
N ALA A 12 32.50 -0.98 9.74
CA ALA A 12 31.20 -0.69 9.16
C ALA A 12 30.87 0.80 9.44
N PRO A 13 30.59 1.61 8.40
CA PRO A 13 30.18 3.00 8.61
C PRO A 13 28.86 3.05 9.40
N PRO A 14 28.61 4.11 10.19
CA PRO A 14 27.42 4.22 11.02
C PRO A 14 26.16 4.04 10.17
N SER A 15 25.32 3.10 10.60
CA SER A 15 24.02 2.77 10.02
C SER A 15 23.13 4.02 9.90
N HIS A 16 22.93 4.55 8.68
CA HIS A 16 21.98 5.63 8.44
C HIS A 16 20.56 5.04 8.37
N PRO A 17 19.67 5.34 9.31
CA PRO A 17 18.34 4.74 9.39
C PRO A 17 17.33 5.62 8.66
N ASP A 18 17.41 5.74 7.33
CA ASP A 18 16.48 6.60 6.57
C ASP A 18 15.73 5.88 5.43
N GLU A 19 15.69 4.54 5.44
CA GLU A 19 14.70 3.83 4.62
C GLU A 19 13.46 3.55 5.47
N MET A 20 12.50 4.48 5.48
CA MET A 20 11.15 4.26 6.02
C MET A 20 10.47 3.14 5.22
N ARG A 21 10.67 1.90 5.68
CA ARG A 21 9.98 0.72 5.17
C ARG A 21 8.55 0.78 5.70
N GLY A 22 7.59 1.00 4.81
CA GLY A 22 6.17 0.94 5.15
C GLY A 22 5.62 -0.44 4.81
N GLY A 23 4.99 -1.06 5.79
CA GLY A 23 4.19 -2.27 5.61
C GLY A 23 2.71 -1.93 5.76
N VAL A 24 1.88 -2.40 4.84
CA VAL A 24 0.43 -2.33 4.92
C VAL A 24 -0.09 -3.76 4.95
N SER A 25 -0.74 -4.14 6.05
CA SER A 25 -1.49 -5.39 6.13
C SER A 25 -2.98 -5.06 6.00
N LEU A 26 -3.57 -5.42 4.87
CA LEU A 26 -4.99 -5.29 4.63
C LEU A 26 -5.65 -6.66 4.81
N ARG A 27 -6.58 -6.77 5.76
CA ARG A 27 -7.37 -7.96 5.99
C ARG A 27 -8.81 -7.74 5.53
N ILE A 28 -9.26 -8.50 4.54
CA ILE A 28 -10.62 -8.46 4.00
C ILE A 28 -11.34 -9.73 4.49
N GLY A 29 -12.19 -9.56 5.51
CA GLY A 29 -12.88 -10.67 6.18
C GLY A 29 -11.91 -11.66 6.85
N ASP A 30 -12.29 -12.94 6.86
CA ASP A 30 -11.46 -14.01 7.44
C ASP A 30 -10.60 -14.78 6.43
N ARG A 31 -10.68 -14.43 5.13
CA ARG A 31 -10.06 -15.24 4.07
C ARG A 31 -8.92 -14.58 3.32
N ILE A 32 -8.83 -13.25 3.33
CA ILE A 32 -7.86 -12.54 2.50
C ILE A 32 -7.02 -11.64 3.39
N VAL A 33 -5.76 -12.02 3.57
CA VAL A 33 -4.72 -11.20 4.18
C VAL A 33 -3.79 -10.77 3.07
N MET A 34 -3.69 -9.47 2.83
CA MET A 34 -2.83 -8.88 1.82
C MET A 34 -1.76 -8.08 2.54
N GLU A 35 -0.51 -8.54 2.45
CA GLU A 35 0.64 -7.88 3.04
C GLU A 35 1.44 -7.21 1.93
N ALA A 36 1.48 -5.88 1.95
CA ALA A 36 2.23 -5.06 1.01
C ALA A 36 3.38 -4.38 1.75
N GLY A 37 4.62 -4.73 1.41
CA GLY A 37 5.83 -4.15 2.01
C GLY A 37 6.68 -3.46 0.94
N GLY A 38 7.10 -2.24 1.20
CA GLY A 38 7.94 -1.50 0.27
C GLY A 38 8.46 -0.19 0.84
N ARG A 39 9.20 0.56 0.01
CA ARG A 39 9.58 1.93 0.35
C ARG A 39 8.34 2.81 0.24
N VAL A 40 7.82 3.25 1.38
CA VAL A 40 6.63 4.09 1.45
C VAL A 40 7.06 5.51 1.78
N THR A 41 6.75 6.44 0.90
CA THR A 41 6.97 7.87 1.15
C THR A 41 5.72 8.47 1.81
N PRO A 42 5.84 9.39 2.79
CA PRO A 42 4.68 10.05 3.39
C PRO A 42 3.79 10.75 2.35
N ALA A 43 4.40 11.37 1.35
CA ALA A 43 3.69 11.97 0.22
C ALA A 43 2.90 10.93 -0.60
N GLY A 44 3.48 9.75 -0.81
CA GLY A 44 2.82 8.65 -1.52
C GLY A 44 1.56 8.17 -0.80
N VAL A 45 1.59 8.04 0.53
CA VAL A 45 0.42 7.64 1.33
C VAL A 45 -0.72 8.64 1.19
N ILE A 46 -0.42 9.93 1.32
CA ILE A 46 -1.42 10.99 1.19
C ILE A 46 -2.00 11.02 -0.23
N ALA A 47 -1.14 10.93 -1.25
CA ALA A 47 -1.55 10.89 -2.65
C ALA A 47 -2.45 9.70 -2.97
N THR A 48 -2.10 8.50 -2.49
CA THR A 48 -2.94 7.30 -2.63
C THR A 48 -4.29 7.49 -1.94
N GLY A 49 -4.31 8.07 -0.73
CA GLY A 49 -5.55 8.36 -0.01
C GLY A 49 -6.47 9.32 -0.78
N LEU A 50 -5.91 10.41 -1.31
CA LEU A 50 -6.65 11.36 -2.13
C LEU A 50 -7.17 10.73 -3.43
N ALA A 51 -6.34 9.94 -4.11
CA ALA A 51 -6.75 9.24 -5.32
C ALA A 51 -7.93 8.29 -5.03
N LEU A 52 -7.86 7.49 -3.95
CA LEU A 52 -8.95 6.60 -3.55
C LEU A 52 -10.22 7.37 -3.19
N ALA A 53 -10.11 8.50 -2.48
CA ALA A 53 -11.25 9.34 -2.16
C ALA A 53 -11.92 9.90 -3.43
N ALA A 54 -11.14 10.41 -4.38
CA ALA A 54 -11.64 10.92 -5.65
C ALA A 54 -12.35 9.83 -6.47
N ILE A 55 -11.76 8.63 -6.53
CA ILE A 55 -12.36 7.46 -7.18
C ILE A 55 -13.70 7.12 -6.50
N ALA A 56 -13.73 7.03 -5.16
CA ALA A 56 -14.95 6.70 -4.43
C ALA A 56 -16.08 7.72 -4.69
N VAL A 57 -15.76 9.02 -4.72
CA VAL A 57 -16.72 10.09 -5.04
C VAL A 57 -17.24 9.94 -6.47
N ALA A 58 -16.36 9.70 -7.44
CA ALA A 58 -16.74 9.49 -8.83
C ALA A 58 -17.66 8.27 -9.00
N PHE A 59 -17.34 7.16 -8.32
CA PHE A 59 -18.18 5.96 -8.30
C PHE A 59 -19.55 6.23 -7.65
N GLY A 60 -19.59 6.96 -6.53
CA GLY A 60 -20.85 7.35 -5.88
C GLY A 60 -21.73 8.20 -6.79
N PHE A 61 -21.12 9.14 -7.53
CA PHE A 61 -21.84 9.95 -8.51
C PHE A 61 -22.36 9.10 -9.69
N LEU A 62 -21.54 8.19 -10.21
CA LEU A 62 -21.91 7.27 -11.28
C LEU A 62 -23.08 6.37 -10.86
N MET A 63 -23.02 5.78 -9.66
CA MET A 63 -24.10 4.95 -9.12
C MET A 63 -25.39 5.75 -9.00
N ARG A 64 -25.32 6.99 -8.47
CA ARG A 64 -26.50 7.87 -8.36
C ARG A 64 -27.12 8.19 -9.72
N SER A 65 -26.30 8.39 -10.75
CA SER A 65 -26.76 8.57 -12.13
C SER A 65 -27.51 7.34 -12.65
N THR A 66 -26.98 6.14 -12.41
CA THR A 66 -27.61 4.89 -12.87
C THR A 66 -28.87 4.51 -12.10
N GLN A 67 -28.98 4.88 -10.81
CA GLN A 67 -30.16 4.62 -9.98
C GLN A 67 -31.35 5.52 -10.34
N GLY A 68 -31.13 6.62 -11.08
CA GLY A 68 -32.18 7.47 -11.61
C GLY A 68 -32.89 6.92 -12.85
N PHE A 69 -32.47 5.77 -13.38
CA PHE A 69 -33.13 5.12 -14.51
C PHE A 69 -34.09 4.03 -14.01
N PRO A 70 -35.39 4.34 -13.78
CA PRO A 70 -36.34 3.32 -13.39
C PRO A 70 -36.36 2.21 -14.45
N PRO A 71 -36.53 0.93 -14.05
CA PRO A 71 -36.73 -0.13 -15.02
C PRO A 71 -37.93 0.26 -15.87
N ARG A 72 -37.71 0.42 -17.18
CA ARG A 72 -38.82 0.58 -18.14
C ARG A 72 -39.68 -0.67 -18.00
N ARG A 73 -40.76 -0.58 -17.21
CA ARG A 73 -41.84 -1.57 -17.22
C ARG A 73 -42.30 -1.65 -18.67
N ARG A 74 -41.92 -2.73 -19.35
CA ARG A 74 -42.57 -3.11 -20.60
C ARG A 74 -43.95 -3.62 -20.22
N PHE A 75 -44.95 -2.93 -20.77
CA PHE A 75 -46.38 -3.24 -20.90
C PHE A 75 -47.08 -3.89 -19.70
#